data_AF-B2W0Y3-F1
#
_entry.id   AF-B2W0Y3-F1
#
_cell.length_a   1.000
_cell.length_b   1.000
_cell.length_c   1.000
_cell.angle_alpha   90.00
_cell.angle_beta   90.00
_cell.angle_gamma   90.00
#
_symmetry.space_group_name_H-M   'P 1'
#
loop_
_entity.id
_entity.type
_entity.pdbx_description
1 polymer ?
#
loop_
_entity_poly.entity_id
_entity_poly.type
_entity_poly.pdbx_seq_one_letter_code
_entity_poly.pdbx_strand_id
1 'polypeptide(L)'
;MASRDQVPPAPSILEGVVPLLDIELQPFKVFVEWLYTGVLPDSKKAWLEKLDLVQGEEDCMQTYTALGLVLLKAYVLGDRFVAPTFRSAIMDSIISHVLMSDKNDELPGASIELVNYSYINVVSKSAVVQLLVDGFCKHWPFANGSIKTVHKELPSAFLHRTLARFGGVQWACEEPLRCRKGVIAAGDKIDRYRYSGGSAAVQAEAEYKVVSEEETMLKHKLRSRCYREHLTEQGKNDCAKTYSHMRYDEEADYGFFE
;
A
#
# COMPACT_ATOMS: atom_id res chain seq x y z
N MET A 1 9.00 20.15 60.49
CA MET A 1 9.96 20.50 59.43
C MET A 1 9.73 19.54 58.28
N ALA A 2 8.93 19.94 57.30
CA ALA A 2 8.77 19.22 56.04
C ALA A 2 8.96 20.25 54.92
N SER A 3 9.95 20.00 54.06
CA SER A 3 10.39 20.87 52.99
C SER A 3 9.27 21.04 51.98
N ARG A 4 8.88 22.28 51.71
CA ARG A 4 7.89 22.64 50.69
C ARG A 4 8.38 22.18 49.32
N ASP A 5 7.46 21.52 48.61
CA ASP A 5 7.54 21.11 47.23
C ASP A 5 8.06 22.25 46.33
N GLN A 6 9.24 22.04 45.75
CA GLN A 6 9.68 22.80 44.59
C GLN A 6 9.04 22.17 43.36
N VAL A 7 7.94 22.77 42.91
CA VAL A 7 7.41 22.52 41.57
C VAL A 7 8.48 23.02 40.58
N PRO A 8 9.01 22.18 39.68
CA PRO A 8 10.00 22.60 38.71
C PRO A 8 9.42 23.69 37.80
N PRO A 9 10.20 24.73 37.47
CA PRO A 9 9.73 25.80 36.60
C PRO A 9 9.35 25.24 35.23
N ALA A 10 8.20 25.68 34.71
CA ALA A 10 7.80 25.35 33.35
C ALA A 10 8.91 25.79 32.37
N PRO A 11 9.25 24.98 31.36
CA PRO A 11 10.29 25.32 30.41
C PRO A 11 9.96 26.66 29.75
N SER A 12 10.87 27.62 29.89
CA SER A 12 10.77 28.91 29.22
C SER A 12 10.71 28.69 27.71
N ILE A 13 9.58 29.03 27.10
CA ILE A 13 9.41 29.00 25.64
C ILE A 13 10.39 30.03 25.10
N LEU A 14 11.43 29.57 24.40
CA LEU A 14 12.34 30.45 23.68
C LEU A 14 11.55 31.15 22.57
N GLU A 15 11.64 32.47 22.51
CA GLU A 15 10.94 33.29 21.51
C GLU A 15 11.36 32.84 20.10
N GLY A 16 10.37 32.59 19.23
CA GLY A 16 10.61 32.09 17.87
C GLY A 16 10.77 30.57 17.72
N VAL A 17 10.61 29.77 18.79
CA VAL A 17 10.65 28.30 18.71
C VAL A 17 9.24 27.72 18.80
N VAL A 18 8.84 26.94 17.77
CA VAL A 18 7.58 26.19 17.75
C VAL A 18 7.88 24.69 17.88
N PRO A 19 7.72 24.08 19.07
CA PRO A 19 7.97 22.65 19.24
C PRO A 19 6.87 21.81 18.59
N LEU A 20 7.27 20.83 17.77
CA LEU A 20 6.41 19.84 17.15
C LEU A 20 6.72 18.46 17.75
N LEU A 21 6.16 18.19 18.94
CA LEU A 21 6.53 17.03 19.76
C LEU A 21 6.01 15.69 19.24
N ASP A 22 5.00 15.74 18.39
CA ASP A 22 4.28 14.59 17.85
C ASP A 22 4.63 14.31 16.38
N ILE A 23 5.67 14.96 15.86
CA ILE A 23 6.16 14.78 14.50
C ILE A 23 7.57 14.21 14.54
N GLU A 24 7.75 13.07 13.87
CA GLU A 24 9.06 12.46 13.70
C GLU A 24 9.93 13.26 12.72
N LEU A 25 11.24 13.22 12.96
CA LEU A 25 12.20 14.00 12.18
C LEU A 25 12.19 13.66 10.69
N GLN A 26 12.08 12.37 10.32
CA GLN A 26 12.20 11.94 8.92
C GLN A 26 11.03 12.44 8.04
N PRO A 27 9.76 12.19 8.38
CA PRO A 27 8.63 12.80 7.66
C PRO A 27 8.69 14.33 7.61
N PHE A 28 9.15 14.96 8.70
CA PHE A 28 9.28 16.42 8.76
C PHE A 28 10.35 16.94 7.79
N LYS A 29 11.52 16.31 7.72
CA LYS A 29 12.57 16.66 6.76
C LYS A 29 12.06 16.58 5.32
N VAL A 30 11.35 15.51 4.97
CA VAL A 30 10.73 15.34 3.64
C VAL A 30 9.77 16.49 3.33
N PHE A 31 8.92 16.86 4.29
CA PHE A 31 7.98 17.96 4.13
C PHE A 31 8.67 19.31 3.97
N VAL A 32 9.66 19.63 4.80
CA VAL A 32 10.40 20.89 4.71
C VAL A 32 11.13 20.99 3.38
N GLU A 33 11.83 19.94 2.94
CA GLU A 33 12.54 19.96 1.67
C GLU A 33 11.57 20.11 0.48
N TRP A 34 10.43 19.42 0.50
CA TRP A 34 9.39 19.63 -0.49
C TRP A 34 8.83 21.07 -0.44
N LEU A 35 8.65 21.64 0.74
CA LEU A 35 8.14 23.01 0.89
C LEU A 35 9.07 24.04 0.23
N TYR A 36 10.39 23.83 0.32
CA TYR A 36 11.38 24.72 -0.30
C TYR A 36 11.60 24.45 -1.79
N THR A 37 11.53 23.19 -2.24
CA THR A 37 11.92 22.80 -3.61
C THR A 37 10.73 22.55 -4.53
N GLY A 38 9.57 22.21 -3.98
CA GLY A 38 8.42 21.67 -4.69
C GLY A 38 8.63 20.25 -5.23
N VAL A 39 9.74 19.57 -4.88
CA VAL A 39 10.17 18.32 -5.53
C VAL A 39 10.31 17.20 -4.50
N LEU A 40 9.81 16.01 -4.87
CA LEU A 40 10.04 14.75 -4.17
C LEU A 40 10.99 13.86 -4.97
N PRO A 41 11.69 12.90 -4.33
CA PRO A 41 12.43 11.88 -5.06
C PRO A 41 11.54 11.12 -6.05
N ASP A 42 12.07 10.90 -7.26
CA ASP A 42 11.35 10.30 -8.40
C ASP A 42 11.49 8.77 -8.50
N SER A 43 12.40 8.21 -7.71
CA SER A 43 12.77 6.82 -7.77
C SER A 43 12.92 6.25 -6.37
N LYS A 44 12.62 4.95 -6.24
CA LYS A 44 12.80 4.21 -4.99
C LYS A 44 14.23 4.35 -4.46
N LYS A 45 15.25 4.26 -5.34
CA LYS A 45 16.65 4.40 -4.95
C LYS A 45 16.91 5.78 -4.32
N ALA A 46 16.45 6.86 -4.95
CA ALA A 46 16.60 8.21 -4.41
C ALA A 46 15.88 8.39 -3.07
N TRP A 47 14.71 7.76 -2.88
CA TRP A 47 14.03 7.72 -1.58
C TRP A 47 14.86 7.03 -0.50
N LEU A 48 15.43 5.85 -0.80
CA LEU A 48 16.22 5.10 0.17
C LEU A 48 17.50 5.83 0.55
N GLU A 49 18.19 6.43 -0.43
CA GLU A 49 19.39 7.25 -0.19
C GLU A 49 19.06 8.48 0.65
N LYS A 50 17.98 9.19 0.33
CA LYS A 50 17.56 10.40 1.06
C LYS A 50 17.22 10.14 2.52
N LEU A 51 16.62 8.99 2.80
CA LEU A 51 16.18 8.62 4.15
C LEU A 51 17.23 7.84 4.94
N ASP A 52 18.43 7.67 4.39
CA ASP A 52 19.50 6.83 4.95
C ASP A 52 19.01 5.41 5.30
N LEU A 53 18.08 4.86 4.48
CA LEU A 53 17.51 3.51 4.64
C LEU A 53 18.34 2.42 3.93
N VAL A 54 19.43 2.80 3.26
CA VAL A 54 20.35 1.84 2.65
C VAL A 54 21.37 1.41 3.71
N GLN A 55 21.06 0.36 4.47
CA GLN A 55 22.00 -0.26 5.40
C GLN A 55 22.34 -1.69 4.95
N GLY A 56 23.53 -1.89 4.37
CA GLY A 56 24.11 -3.21 4.12
C GLY A 56 23.26 -4.22 3.32
N GLU A 57 23.58 -5.51 3.45
CA GLU A 57 22.80 -6.64 2.93
C GLU A 57 21.52 -6.91 3.78
N GLU A 58 20.90 -5.87 4.35
CA GLU A 58 19.69 -6.07 5.16
C GLU A 58 18.48 -6.52 4.32
N ASP A 59 17.60 -7.24 5.03
CA ASP A 59 16.36 -7.80 4.53
C ASP A 59 15.54 -6.76 3.76
N CYS A 60 15.41 -6.98 2.45
CA CYS A 60 14.70 -6.10 1.53
C CYS A 60 13.29 -5.72 2.02
N MET A 61 12.63 -6.61 2.78
CA MET A 61 11.28 -6.41 3.33
C MET A 61 11.24 -5.35 4.43
N GLN A 62 12.26 -5.26 5.27
CA GLN A 62 12.35 -4.25 6.32
C GLN A 62 12.51 -2.86 5.70
N THR A 63 13.35 -2.75 4.67
CA THR A 63 13.57 -1.52 3.92
C THR A 63 12.28 -1.01 3.25
N TYR A 64 11.45 -1.90 2.69
CA TYR A 64 10.14 -1.53 2.14
C TYR A 64 9.18 -1.03 3.22
N THR A 65 9.14 -1.71 4.36
CA THR A 65 8.25 -1.34 5.47
C THR A 65 8.64 0.02 6.04
N ALA A 66 9.93 0.26 6.26
CA ALA A 66 10.45 1.53 6.74
C ALA A 66 10.13 2.68 5.76
N LEU A 67 10.36 2.48 4.47
CA LEU A 67 10.01 3.47 3.44
C LEU A 67 8.50 3.75 3.43
N GLY A 68 7.67 2.71 3.46
CA GLY A 68 6.22 2.85 3.52
C GLY A 68 5.76 3.66 4.73
N LEU A 69 6.33 3.40 5.91
CA LEU A 69 5.96 4.11 7.14
C LEU A 69 6.33 5.59 7.06
N VAL A 70 7.51 5.93 6.55
CA VAL A 70 7.92 7.34 6.38
C VAL A 70 6.98 8.05 5.41
N LEU A 71 6.65 7.43 4.28
CA LEU A 71 5.72 8.01 3.31
C LEU A 71 4.30 8.15 3.88
N LEU A 72 3.79 7.17 4.61
CA LEU A 72 2.48 7.25 5.23
C LEU A 72 2.41 8.34 6.31
N LYS A 73 3.47 8.49 7.11
CA LYS A 73 3.60 9.60 8.07
C LYS A 73 3.67 10.96 7.37
N ALA A 74 4.41 11.06 6.26
CA ALA A 74 4.45 12.27 5.45
C ALA A 74 3.07 12.59 4.85
N TYR A 75 2.30 11.58 4.45
CA TYR A 75 0.93 11.76 3.97
C TYR A 75 0.02 12.35 5.06
N VAL A 76 0.08 11.84 6.30
CA VAL A 76 -0.63 12.39 7.47
C VAL A 76 -0.17 13.83 7.77
N LEU A 77 1.13 14.09 7.62
CA LEU A 77 1.69 15.42 7.82
C LEU A 77 1.13 16.45 6.82
N GLY A 78 0.95 16.02 5.57
CA GLY A 78 0.29 16.83 4.53
C GLY A 78 -1.15 17.19 4.87
N ASP A 79 -1.90 16.28 5.49
CA ASP A 79 -3.26 16.55 5.97
C ASP A 79 -3.24 17.55 7.13
N ARG A 80 -2.38 17.32 8.13
CA ARG A 80 -2.24 18.18 9.31
C ARG A 80 -1.88 19.63 8.98
N PHE A 81 -0.95 19.84 8.05
CA PHE A 81 -0.55 21.18 7.63
C PHE A 81 -1.38 21.75 6.49
N VAL A 82 -2.47 21.08 6.10
CA VAL A 82 -3.37 21.54 5.03
C VAL A 82 -2.60 21.77 3.72
N ALA A 83 -1.72 20.83 3.39
CA ALA A 83 -0.86 20.84 2.21
C ALA A 83 -1.33 19.76 1.19
N PRO A 84 -2.46 19.98 0.49
CA PRO A 84 -3.07 18.97 -0.39
C PRO A 84 -2.17 18.57 -1.55
N THR A 85 -1.35 19.49 -2.08
CA THR A 85 -0.38 19.22 -3.14
C THR A 85 0.72 18.26 -2.68
N PHE A 86 1.24 18.44 -1.46
CA PHE A 86 2.18 17.51 -0.85
C PHE A 86 1.55 16.14 -0.60
N ARG A 87 0.37 16.14 0.02
CA ARG A 87 -0.36 14.91 0.34
C ARG A 87 -0.62 14.07 -0.92
N SER A 88 -1.07 14.69 -2.00
CA SER A 88 -1.24 14.06 -3.30
C SER A 88 0.07 13.52 -3.87
N ALA A 89 1.17 14.28 -3.80
CA ALA A 89 2.47 13.86 -4.32
C ALA A 89 3.07 12.67 -3.53
N ILE A 90 2.85 12.64 -2.22
CA ILE A 90 3.22 11.51 -1.38
C ILE A 90 2.36 10.29 -1.70
N MET A 91 1.05 10.45 -1.94
CA MET A 91 0.19 9.35 -2.37
C MET A 91 0.70 8.71 -3.67
N ASP A 92 1.11 9.54 -4.65
CA ASP A 92 1.72 9.05 -5.89
C ASP A 92 3.03 8.28 -5.64
N SER A 93 3.82 8.70 -4.64
CA SER A 93 5.04 7.99 -4.21
C SER A 93 4.73 6.66 -3.52
N ILE A 94 3.70 6.59 -2.67
CA ILE A 94 3.24 5.34 -2.03
C ILE A 94 2.81 4.33 -3.09
N ILE A 95 1.99 4.77 -4.05
CA ILE A 95 1.55 3.93 -5.18
C ILE A 95 2.78 3.41 -5.94
N SER A 96 3.68 4.31 -6.34
CA SER A 96 4.79 4.00 -7.25
C SER A 96 5.92 3.17 -6.62
N HIS A 97 6.14 3.27 -5.30
CA HIS A 97 7.34 2.72 -4.66
C HIS A 97 7.08 1.69 -3.57
N VAL A 98 5.88 1.66 -3.00
CA VAL A 98 5.56 0.79 -1.86
C VAL A 98 4.59 -0.31 -2.28
N LEU A 99 3.56 0.03 -3.09
CA LEU A 99 2.42 -0.85 -3.32
C LEU A 99 2.23 -1.31 -4.78
N MET A 100 3.00 -0.76 -5.74
CA MET A 100 3.01 -1.16 -7.16
C MET A 100 4.44 -1.27 -7.73
N SER A 101 5.29 -2.16 -7.22
CA SER A 101 6.57 -2.47 -7.89
C SER A 101 6.32 -3.25 -9.19
N ASP A 102 6.89 -2.75 -10.29
CA ASP A 102 6.56 -3.14 -11.67
C ASP A 102 7.26 -4.40 -12.19
N LYS A 103 8.22 -4.97 -11.44
CA LYS A 103 9.17 -5.92 -12.06
C LYS A 103 9.15 -7.35 -11.52
N ASN A 104 8.72 -7.57 -10.29
CA ASN A 104 8.61 -8.91 -9.72
C ASN A 104 7.25 -9.01 -9.00
N ASP A 105 6.46 -10.06 -9.26
CA ASP A 105 5.18 -10.35 -8.60
C ASP A 105 5.29 -10.60 -7.06
N GLU A 106 6.43 -10.24 -6.48
CA GLU A 106 6.78 -10.20 -5.05
C GLU A 106 6.68 -8.76 -4.54
N LEU A 107 5.48 -8.21 -4.64
CA LEU A 107 5.12 -7.01 -3.90
C LEU A 107 5.13 -7.34 -2.41
N PRO A 108 5.72 -6.48 -1.55
CA PRO A 108 5.56 -6.64 -0.12
C PRO A 108 4.08 -6.44 0.22
N GLY A 109 3.46 -7.41 0.88
CA GLY A 109 2.14 -7.21 1.48
C GLY A 109 2.17 -6.02 2.43
N ALA A 110 1.03 -5.35 2.62
CA ALA A 110 0.94 -4.29 3.62
C ALA A 110 1.36 -4.85 4.98
N SER A 111 2.45 -4.32 5.54
CA SER A 111 2.93 -4.76 6.85
C SER A 111 1.90 -4.44 7.93
N ILE A 112 1.90 -5.22 9.01
CA ILE A 112 1.02 -5.01 10.16
C ILE A 112 1.21 -3.58 10.73
N GLU A 113 2.44 -3.10 10.75
CA GLU A 113 2.81 -1.76 11.21
C GLU A 113 2.18 -0.66 10.35
N LEU A 114 2.22 -0.79 9.02
CA LEU A 114 1.59 0.16 8.09
C LEU A 114 0.08 0.21 8.30
N VAL A 115 -0.54 -0.96 8.42
CA VAL A 115 -1.98 -1.06 8.65
C VAL A 115 -2.35 -0.41 9.98
N ASN A 116 -1.69 -0.78 11.07
CA ASN A 116 -1.97 -0.20 12.39
C ASN A 116 -1.77 1.31 12.41
N TYR A 117 -0.67 1.81 11.85
CA TYR A 117 -0.44 3.24 11.77
C TYR A 117 -1.53 3.96 10.97
N SER A 118 -1.95 3.41 9.83
CA SER A 118 -2.98 4.03 8.99
C SER A 118 -4.33 4.15 9.69
N TYR A 119 -4.78 3.13 10.43
CA TYR A 119 -6.08 3.16 11.11
C TYR A 119 -6.10 4.06 12.35
N ILE A 120 -4.93 4.40 12.89
CA ILE A 120 -4.81 5.35 14.00
C ILE A 120 -4.76 6.80 13.49
N ASN A 121 -4.09 7.04 12.36
CA ASN A 121 -3.71 8.40 11.94
C ASN A 121 -4.39 8.89 10.67
N VAL A 122 -5.11 8.04 9.94
CA VAL A 122 -5.76 8.40 8.68
C VAL A 122 -7.26 8.18 8.77
N VAL A 123 -8.04 9.08 8.15
CA VAL A 123 -9.48 8.90 7.99
C VAL A 123 -9.77 7.60 7.25
N SER A 124 -10.71 6.82 7.80
CA SER A 124 -11.06 5.49 7.30
C SER A 124 -11.51 5.49 5.83
N LYS A 125 -12.13 6.59 5.36
CA LYS A 125 -12.58 6.76 3.96
C LYS A 125 -11.47 7.11 2.95
N SER A 126 -10.21 7.18 3.39
CA SER A 126 -9.10 7.58 2.52
C SER A 126 -8.71 6.50 1.50
N ALA A 127 -8.27 6.93 0.32
CA ALA A 127 -7.79 6.03 -0.72
C ALA A 127 -6.55 5.22 -0.29
N VAL A 128 -5.70 5.77 0.59
CA VAL A 128 -4.52 5.06 1.11
C VAL A 128 -4.90 3.87 1.98
N VAL A 129 -5.97 3.97 2.79
CA VAL A 129 -6.45 2.84 3.59
C VAL A 129 -7.00 1.74 2.69
N GLN A 130 -7.77 2.10 1.65
CA GLN A 130 -8.26 1.10 0.68
C GLN A 130 -7.12 0.47 -0.12
N LEU A 131 -6.09 1.25 -0.47
CA LEU A 131 -4.90 0.76 -1.16
C LEU A 131 -4.14 -0.27 -0.30
N LEU A 132 -4.05 -0.07 1.02
CA LEU A 132 -3.46 -1.05 1.94
C LEU A 132 -4.31 -2.33 2.03
N VAL A 133 -5.64 -2.23 2.06
CA VAL A 133 -6.55 -3.39 2.05
C VAL A 133 -6.38 -4.19 0.75
N ASP A 134 -6.40 -3.51 -0.40
CA ASP A 134 -6.25 -4.17 -1.70
C ASP A 134 -4.85 -4.77 -1.86
N GLY A 135 -3.80 -4.10 -1.39
CA GLY A 135 -2.43 -4.61 -1.34
C GLY A 135 -2.30 -5.86 -0.44
N PHE A 136 -2.91 -5.84 0.74
CA PHE A 136 -2.95 -6.99 1.63
C PHE A 136 -3.68 -8.18 1.00
N CYS A 137 -4.88 -7.97 0.45
CA CYS A 137 -5.67 -9.03 -0.18
C CYS A 137 -4.95 -9.65 -1.39
N LYS A 138 -4.21 -8.84 -2.16
CA LYS A 138 -3.45 -9.30 -3.33
C LYS A 138 -2.27 -10.20 -2.96
N HIS A 139 -1.60 -9.91 -1.85
CA HIS A 139 -0.36 -10.58 -1.46
C HIS A 139 -0.51 -11.60 -0.33
N TRP A 140 -1.66 -11.65 0.33
CA TRP A 140 -1.91 -12.59 1.42
C TRP A 140 -1.70 -14.05 0.96
N PRO A 141 -0.63 -14.73 1.39
CA PRO A 141 -0.44 -16.12 1.04
C PRO A 141 -1.31 -16.96 1.96
N PHE A 142 -2.30 -17.65 1.39
CA PHE A 142 -3.10 -18.65 2.13
C PHE A 142 -2.24 -19.78 2.71
N ALA A 143 -0.99 -19.91 2.25
CA ALA A 143 0.02 -20.80 2.80
C ALA A 143 0.49 -20.40 4.21
N ASN A 144 0.37 -19.13 4.62
CA ASN A 144 0.78 -18.65 5.95
C ASN A 144 -0.27 -18.91 7.03
N GLY A 145 -1.30 -19.70 6.74
CA GLY A 145 -2.34 -20.11 7.66
C GLY A 145 -3.65 -19.35 7.51
N SER A 146 -4.58 -19.63 8.41
CA SER A 146 -5.88 -18.95 8.46
C SER A 146 -5.69 -17.51 8.90
N ILE A 147 -6.46 -16.56 8.34
CA ILE A 147 -6.56 -15.17 8.84
C ILE A 147 -6.77 -15.07 10.36
N LYS A 148 -7.28 -16.16 10.97
CA LYS A 148 -7.39 -16.38 12.41
C LYS A 148 -6.06 -16.35 13.18
N THR A 149 -4.88 -16.44 12.58
CA THR A 149 -3.61 -16.30 13.31
C THR A 149 -3.16 -14.84 13.42
N VAL A 150 -3.38 -14.05 12.38
CA VAL A 150 -2.90 -12.65 12.30
C VAL A 150 -3.97 -11.63 12.73
N HIS A 151 -5.23 -12.05 12.90
CA HIS A 151 -6.31 -11.16 13.34
C HIS A 151 -6.06 -10.44 14.68
N LYS A 152 -5.21 -10.98 15.56
CA LYS A 152 -4.98 -10.39 16.89
C LYS A 152 -4.17 -9.09 16.83
N GLU A 153 -3.38 -8.90 15.78
CA GLU A 153 -2.46 -7.77 15.65
C GLU A 153 -2.99 -6.70 14.68
N LEU A 154 -4.08 -6.98 13.98
CA LEU A 154 -4.68 -6.10 12.98
C LEU A 154 -5.94 -5.41 13.51
N PRO A 155 -6.25 -4.18 13.06
CA PRO A 155 -7.46 -3.48 13.47
C PRO A 155 -8.72 -4.26 13.03
N SER A 156 -9.73 -4.33 13.90
CA SER A 156 -10.99 -5.02 13.57
C SER A 156 -11.65 -4.45 12.30
N ALA A 157 -11.62 -3.13 12.11
CA ALA A 157 -12.14 -2.49 10.91
C ALA A 157 -11.38 -2.92 9.64
N PHE A 158 -10.05 -3.05 9.71
CA PHE A 158 -9.25 -3.57 8.60
C PHE A 158 -9.63 -5.00 8.24
N LEU A 159 -9.83 -5.85 9.25
CA LEU A 159 -10.26 -7.24 9.06
C LEU A 159 -11.65 -7.32 8.45
N HIS A 160 -12.60 -6.46 8.89
CA HIS A 160 -13.92 -6.40 8.28
C HIS A 160 -13.85 -6.02 6.81
N ARG A 161 -13.07 -5.01 6.43
CA ARG A 161 -12.90 -4.63 5.02
C ARG A 161 -12.24 -5.71 4.20
N THR A 162 -11.22 -6.36 4.77
CA THR A 162 -10.53 -7.50 4.16
C THR A 162 -11.50 -8.66 3.95
N LEU A 163 -12.31 -9.01 4.96
CA LEU A 163 -13.32 -10.06 4.88
C LEU A 163 -14.46 -9.70 3.92
N ALA A 164 -14.93 -8.45 3.91
CA ALA A 164 -15.90 -7.96 2.93
C ALA A 164 -15.32 -8.02 1.52
N ARG A 165 -14.02 -7.75 1.35
CA ARG A 165 -13.32 -7.89 0.08
C ARG A 165 -13.23 -9.35 -0.37
N PHE A 166 -13.04 -10.29 0.57
CA PHE A 166 -13.06 -11.72 0.30
C PHE A 166 -14.48 -12.29 0.12
N GLY A 167 -15.48 -11.76 0.82
CA GLY A 167 -16.85 -12.29 0.92
C GLY A 167 -17.87 -11.58 0.02
N GLY A 168 -17.56 -10.40 -0.49
CA GLY A 168 -18.25 -9.70 -1.56
C GLY A 168 -18.08 -10.47 -2.87
N VAL A 169 -18.96 -11.45 -3.04
CA VAL A 169 -19.08 -12.48 -4.06
C VAL A 169 -18.51 -12.13 -5.46
N GLN A 170 -17.84 -13.14 -6.03
CA GLN A 170 -17.51 -13.40 -7.45
C GLN A 170 -16.25 -12.83 -8.13
N TRP A 171 -15.68 -11.67 -7.77
CA TRP A 171 -14.68 -11.04 -8.68
C TRP A 171 -13.31 -10.63 -8.11
N ALA A 172 -13.19 -10.30 -6.82
CA ALA A 172 -12.02 -9.53 -6.36
C ALA A 172 -10.88 -10.34 -5.73
N CYS A 173 -11.15 -11.51 -5.17
CA CYS A 173 -10.12 -12.34 -4.53
C CYS A 173 -10.09 -13.77 -5.08
N GLU A 174 -11.24 -14.38 -5.39
CA GLU A 174 -11.27 -15.71 -6.00
C GLU A 174 -10.65 -15.73 -7.39
N GLU A 175 -10.98 -14.80 -8.29
CA GLU A 175 -10.38 -14.76 -9.63
C GLU A 175 -8.85 -14.56 -9.60
N PRO A 176 -8.28 -13.56 -8.90
CA PRO A 176 -6.82 -13.42 -8.85
C PRO A 176 -6.12 -14.64 -8.27
N LEU A 177 -6.66 -15.23 -7.20
CA LEU A 177 -6.05 -16.39 -6.54
C LEU A 177 -6.24 -17.66 -7.35
N ARG A 178 -7.42 -17.88 -7.92
CA ARG A 178 -7.73 -19.01 -8.82
C ARG A 178 -6.87 -18.92 -10.06
N CYS A 179 -6.76 -17.74 -10.65
CA CYS A 179 -5.96 -17.48 -11.83
C CYS A 179 -4.47 -17.73 -11.52
N ARG A 180 -3.92 -17.16 -10.43
CA ARG A 180 -2.53 -17.40 -10.02
C ARG A 180 -2.25 -18.87 -9.71
N LYS A 181 -3.13 -19.55 -8.96
CA LYS A 181 -3.03 -21.00 -8.72
C LYS A 181 -3.11 -21.80 -10.01
N GLY A 182 -3.98 -21.38 -10.95
CA GLY A 182 -4.14 -21.97 -12.27
C GLY A 182 -2.87 -21.84 -13.11
N VAL A 183 -2.25 -20.66 -13.13
CA VAL A 183 -1.00 -20.39 -13.84
C VAL A 183 0.15 -21.22 -13.27
N ILE A 184 0.30 -21.29 -11.94
CA ILE A 184 1.33 -22.13 -11.30
C ILE A 184 1.10 -23.60 -11.65
N ALA A 185 -0.12 -24.11 -11.47
CA ALA A 185 -0.44 -25.50 -11.75
C ALA A 185 -0.28 -25.85 -13.25
N ALA A 186 -0.59 -24.93 -14.15
CA ALA A 186 -0.40 -25.10 -15.58
C ALA A 186 1.09 -25.05 -15.98
N GLY A 187 1.88 -24.18 -15.33
CA GLY A 187 3.34 -24.14 -15.48
C GLY A 187 3.99 -25.46 -15.04
N ASP A 188 3.59 -25.98 -13.87
CA ASP A 188 4.06 -27.29 -13.37
C ASP A 188 3.71 -28.44 -14.32
N LYS A 189 2.54 -28.36 -14.98
CA LYS A 189 2.14 -29.34 -16.02
C LYS A 189 3.03 -29.21 -17.26
N ILE A 190 3.31 -28.01 -17.75
CA ILE A 190 4.24 -27.79 -18.87
C ILE A 190 5.60 -28.41 -18.55
N ASP A 191 6.14 -28.11 -17.37
CA ASP A 191 7.46 -28.62 -16.95
C ASP A 191 7.47 -30.15 -16.90
N ARG A 192 6.38 -30.77 -16.43
CA ARG A 192 6.23 -32.23 -16.38
C ARG A 192 6.19 -32.89 -17.76
N TYR A 193 5.56 -32.25 -18.75
CA TYR A 193 5.41 -32.81 -20.10
C TYR A 193 6.47 -32.31 -21.09
N ARG A 194 7.37 -31.41 -20.68
CA ARG A 194 8.43 -30.80 -21.51
C ARG A 194 9.27 -31.83 -22.28
N TYR A 195 9.48 -33.01 -21.71
CA TYR A 195 10.29 -34.08 -22.31
C TYR A 195 9.48 -35.26 -22.86
N SER A 196 8.17 -35.31 -22.62
CA SER A 196 7.34 -36.47 -22.98
C SER A 196 6.92 -36.44 -24.45
N GLY A 197 6.84 -35.26 -25.06
CA GLY A 197 6.32 -35.06 -26.41
C GLY A 197 4.85 -35.50 -26.56
N GLY A 198 4.20 -35.11 -27.67
CA GLY A 198 2.85 -35.59 -28.01
C GLY A 198 1.69 -34.74 -27.47
N SER A 199 0.47 -35.29 -27.56
CA SER A 199 -0.78 -34.55 -27.36
C SER A 199 -0.93 -33.93 -25.96
N ALA A 200 -0.34 -34.55 -24.93
CA ALA A 200 -0.39 -34.06 -23.56
C ALA A 200 0.40 -32.76 -23.35
N ALA A 201 1.54 -32.60 -24.04
CA ALA A 201 2.33 -31.37 -23.99
C ALA A 201 1.58 -30.20 -24.67
N VAL A 202 0.97 -30.46 -25.83
CA VAL A 202 0.16 -29.47 -26.56
C VAL A 202 -1.06 -29.03 -25.73
N GLN A 203 -1.71 -29.96 -25.02
CA GLN A 203 -2.83 -29.62 -24.14
C GLN A 203 -2.38 -28.80 -22.93
N ALA A 204 -1.24 -29.13 -22.31
CA ALA A 204 -0.70 -28.35 -21.19
C ALA A 204 -0.31 -26.92 -21.60
N GLU A 205 0.28 -26.75 -22.79
CA GLU A 205 0.59 -25.41 -23.34
C GLU A 205 -0.67 -24.58 -23.62
N ALA A 206 -1.71 -25.21 -24.20
CA ALA A 206 -2.99 -24.54 -24.43
C ALA A 206 -3.67 -24.12 -23.11
N GLU A 207 -3.66 -24.99 -22.10
CA GLU A 207 -4.17 -24.68 -20.76
C GLU A 207 -3.43 -23.49 -20.13
N TYR A 208 -2.09 -23.50 -20.18
CA TYR A 208 -1.26 -22.40 -19.65
C TYR A 208 -1.55 -21.07 -20.35
N LYS A 209 -1.70 -21.09 -21.68
CA LYS A 209 -1.99 -19.88 -22.45
C LYS A 209 -3.30 -19.22 -22.00
N VAL A 210 -4.37 -20.02 -21.83
CA VAL A 210 -5.68 -19.51 -21.38
C VAL A 210 -5.57 -18.88 -19.99
N VAL A 211 -4.98 -19.58 -19.01
CA VAL A 211 -4.87 -19.03 -17.65
C VAL A 211 -3.91 -17.84 -17.56
N SER A 212 -2.88 -17.79 -18.41
CA SER A 212 -1.96 -16.65 -18.50
C SER A 212 -2.63 -15.41 -19.11
N GLU A 213 -3.49 -15.57 -20.11
CA GLU A 213 -4.31 -14.50 -20.68
C GLU A 213 -5.30 -13.95 -19.65
N GLU A 214 -5.98 -14.82 -18.88
CA GLU A 214 -6.84 -14.43 -17.76
C GLU A 214 -6.05 -13.63 -16.71
N GLU A 215 -4.83 -14.06 -16.36
CA GLU A 215 -3.98 -13.37 -15.38
C GLU A 215 -3.58 -11.99 -15.87
N THR A 216 -3.27 -11.89 -17.15
CA THR A 216 -2.88 -10.63 -17.80
C THR A 216 -4.03 -9.63 -17.80
N MET A 217 -5.24 -10.08 -18.14
CA MET A 217 -6.45 -9.24 -18.08
C MET A 217 -6.73 -8.75 -16.65
N LEU A 218 -6.56 -9.63 -15.67
CA LEU A 218 -6.79 -9.28 -14.28
C LEU A 218 -5.74 -8.30 -13.75
N LYS A 219 -4.46 -8.52 -14.08
CA LYS A 219 -3.36 -7.57 -13.81
C LYS A 219 -3.65 -6.20 -14.44
N HIS A 220 -4.18 -6.17 -15.66
CA HIS A 220 -4.60 -4.94 -16.33
C HIS A 220 -5.73 -4.22 -15.57
N LYS A 221 -6.79 -4.94 -15.18
CA LYS A 221 -7.92 -4.38 -14.40
C LYS A 221 -7.50 -3.85 -13.03
N LEU A 222 -6.54 -4.49 -12.38
CA LEU A 222 -5.98 -3.99 -11.12
C LEU A 222 -5.11 -2.74 -11.32
N ARG A 223 -4.35 -2.67 -12.43
CA ARG A 223 -3.56 -1.50 -12.82
C ARG A 223 -4.43 -0.32 -13.29
N SER A 224 -5.65 -0.57 -13.73
CA SER A 224 -6.61 0.48 -14.12
C SER A 224 -7.35 1.10 -12.93
N ARG A 225 -7.06 0.71 -11.68
CA ARG A 225 -7.64 1.37 -10.49
C ARG A 225 -6.88 2.64 -10.15
N CYS A 226 -7.59 3.74 -9.96
CA CYS A 226 -7.03 5.01 -9.52
C CYS A 226 -7.19 5.17 -7.99
N TYR A 227 -6.05 5.23 -7.30
CA TYR A 227 -5.98 5.60 -5.88
C TYR A 227 -5.48 7.04 -5.68
N ARG A 228 -5.24 7.78 -6.76
CA ARG A 228 -4.66 9.12 -6.71
C ARG A 228 -5.66 10.12 -6.12
N GLU A 229 -5.15 11.07 -5.37
CA GLU A 229 -5.93 12.20 -4.89
C GLU A 229 -5.86 13.33 -5.91
N HIS A 230 -6.94 13.53 -6.65
CA HIS A 230 -6.99 14.59 -7.66
C HIS A 230 -7.19 15.95 -7.01
N LEU A 231 -6.31 16.90 -7.33
CA LEU A 231 -6.39 18.28 -6.84
C LEU A 231 -7.50 19.10 -7.51
N THR A 232 -8.00 18.65 -8.67
CA THR A 232 -9.04 19.32 -9.44
C THR A 232 -10.06 18.33 -9.98
N GLU A 233 -11.32 18.77 -10.08
CA GLU A 233 -12.38 17.97 -10.72
C GLU A 233 -12.06 17.67 -12.18
N GLN A 234 -11.42 18.59 -12.90
CA GLN A 234 -10.99 18.34 -14.27
C GLN A 234 -9.97 17.20 -14.34
N GLY A 235 -8.96 17.21 -13.46
CA GLY A 235 -7.97 16.13 -13.40
C GLY A 235 -8.59 14.78 -13.03
N LYS A 236 -9.62 14.78 -12.17
CA LYS A 236 -10.41 13.59 -11.85
C LYS A 236 -11.19 13.08 -13.06
N ASN A 237 -11.88 13.98 -13.78
CA ASN A 237 -12.66 13.64 -14.97
C ASN A 237 -11.79 13.11 -16.10
N ASP A 238 -10.61 13.69 -16.30
CA ASP A 238 -9.65 13.22 -17.30
C ASP A 238 -9.07 11.86 -16.92
N CYS A 239 -8.77 11.63 -15.64
CA CYS A 239 -8.35 10.33 -15.15
C CYS A 239 -9.46 9.28 -15.31
N ALA A 240 -10.72 9.63 -15.10
CA ALA A 240 -11.86 8.72 -15.17
C ALA A 240 -12.12 8.16 -16.58
N LYS A 241 -11.52 8.77 -17.61
CA LYS A 241 -11.55 8.25 -18.99
C LYS A 241 -10.70 6.97 -19.16
N THR A 242 -9.73 6.76 -18.28
CA THR A 242 -8.72 5.69 -18.40
C THR A 242 -8.72 4.76 -17.19
N TYR A 243 -9.06 5.28 -16.01
CA TYR A 243 -8.97 4.55 -14.75
C TYR A 243 -10.32 4.48 -14.03
N SER A 244 -10.57 3.37 -13.35
CA SER A 244 -11.68 3.22 -12.41
C SER A 244 -11.37 3.95 -11.11
N HIS A 245 -12.25 4.85 -10.68
CA HIS A 245 -12.10 5.56 -9.41
C HIS A 245 -12.77 4.81 -8.26
N MET A 246 -12.19 4.94 -7.08
CA MET A 246 -12.77 4.41 -5.85
C MET A 246 -14.09 5.11 -5.53
N ARG A 247 -15.13 4.33 -5.26
CA ARG A 247 -16.36 4.75 -4.59
C ARG A 247 -16.37 4.18 -3.17
N TYR A 248 -17.01 4.87 -2.24
CA TYR A 248 -17.11 4.42 -0.86
C TYR A 248 -18.53 3.95 -0.57
N ASP A 249 -18.66 2.73 -0.07
CA ASP A 249 -19.89 2.21 0.49
C ASP A 249 -19.94 2.58 1.98
N GLU A 250 -20.89 3.44 2.36
CA GLU A 250 -21.05 3.87 3.76
C GLU A 250 -21.63 2.77 4.65
N GLU A 251 -22.48 1.89 4.11
CA GLU A 251 -23.11 0.83 4.87
C GLU A 251 -22.11 -0.29 5.18
N ALA A 252 -21.29 -0.64 4.19
CA ALA A 252 -20.30 -1.69 4.32
C ALA A 252 -18.91 -1.20 4.78
N ASP A 253 -18.73 0.11 4.93
CA ASP A 253 -17.51 0.77 5.37
C ASP A 253 -16.27 0.37 4.56
N TYR A 254 -16.39 0.27 3.23
CA TYR A 254 -15.25 -0.05 2.36
C TYR A 254 -15.30 0.63 0.98
N GLY A 255 -14.12 0.80 0.38
CA GLY A 255 -13.98 1.34 -0.97
C GLY A 255 -14.07 0.25 -2.05
N PHE A 256 -14.82 0.51 -3.11
CA PHE A 256 -14.94 -0.37 -4.28
C PHE A 256 -14.65 0.36 -5.59
N PHE A 257 -14.41 -0.39 -6.66
CA PHE A 257 -14.09 0.12 -7.99
C PHE A 257 -15.05 -0.50 -9.00
N GLU A 258 -15.65 0.33 -9.85
CA GLU A 258 -16.52 -0.08 -10.97
C GLU A 258 -15.71 -0.33 -12.24
#